data_AF-A0A8C0ZHE6-F1
#
_entry.id   AF-A0A8C0ZHE6-F1
#
_cell.length_a   1.000
_cell.length_b   1.000
_cell.length_c   1.000
_cell.angle_alpha   90.00
_cell.angle_beta   90.00
_cell.angle_gamma   90.00
#
_symmetry.space_group_name_H-M   'P 1'
#
loop_
_entity.id
_entity.type
_entity.pdbx_description
1 polymer ?
#
loop_
_entity_poly.entity_id
_entity_poly.type
_entity_poly.pdbx_seq_one_letter_code
_entity_poly.pdbx_strand_id
1 'polypeptide(L)'
;LSEDDEDEEEEDEEEEIDDSERRRNHNILERQRRNDLRSSFLTLRDHVPELVKNEKAAKVVILKKATEYTIRKMHNHEACIR
;
A
#
# COMPACT_ATOMS: atom_id res chain seq x y z
N LEU A 1 -25.99 45.01 -12.50
CA LEU A 1 -25.09 43.87 -12.26
C LEU A 1 -24.98 43.22 -13.62
N SER A 2 -23.81 43.31 -14.22
CA SER A 2 -23.50 42.88 -15.58
C SER A 2 -23.56 41.35 -15.62
N GLU A 3 -24.21 40.79 -16.64
CA GLU A 3 -24.22 39.33 -16.87
C GLU A 3 -22.79 38.79 -17.08
N ASP A 4 -21.85 39.64 -17.49
CA ASP A 4 -20.42 39.32 -17.67
C ASP A 4 -19.67 38.97 -16.36
N ASP A 5 -20.16 39.38 -15.18
CA ASP A 5 -19.51 39.07 -13.89
C ASP A 5 -19.98 37.71 -13.30
N GLU A 6 -21.15 37.19 -13.74
CA GLU A 6 -21.69 35.91 -13.24
C GLU A 6 -21.02 34.71 -13.92
N ASP A 7 -20.67 34.83 -15.21
CA ASP A 7 -20.01 33.76 -15.97
C ASP A 7 -18.54 33.51 -15.51
N GLU A 8 -17.84 34.54 -15.01
CA GLU A 8 -16.45 34.42 -14.54
C GLU A 8 -16.39 33.77 -13.13
N GLU A 9 -17.38 34.04 -12.25
CA GLU A 9 -17.48 33.37 -10.94
C GLU A 9 -17.86 31.88 -11.07
N GLU A 10 -18.69 31.50 -12.05
CA GLU A 10 -19.08 30.11 -12.28
C GLU A 10 -17.91 29.25 -12.82
N GLU A 11 -17.03 29.80 -13.70
CA GLU A 11 -15.83 29.07 -14.17
C GLU A 11 -14.83 28.78 -13.05
N ASP A 12 -14.59 29.75 -12.16
CA ASP A 12 -13.70 29.59 -11.00
C ASP A 12 -14.24 28.52 -10.01
N GLU A 13 -15.56 28.45 -9.82
CA GLU A 13 -16.20 27.41 -9.00
C GLU A 13 -16.08 26.01 -9.63
N GLU A 14 -16.23 25.88 -10.96
CA GLU A 14 -16.05 24.61 -11.67
C GLU A 14 -14.61 24.08 -11.57
N GLU A 15 -13.60 24.95 -11.70
CA GLU A 15 -12.20 24.56 -11.54
C GLU A 15 -11.89 24.09 -10.10
N GLU A 16 -12.39 24.78 -9.08
CA GLU A 16 -12.27 24.40 -7.67
C GLU A 16 -12.89 23.01 -7.40
N ILE A 17 -14.04 22.72 -8.02
CA ILE A 17 -14.72 21.43 -7.93
C ILE A 17 -13.90 20.32 -8.59
N ASP A 18 -13.39 20.51 -9.82
CA ASP A 18 -12.53 19.53 -10.51
C ASP A 18 -11.27 19.23 -9.69
N ASP A 19 -10.62 20.26 -9.14
CA ASP A 19 -9.43 20.07 -8.30
C ASP A 19 -9.74 19.36 -6.98
N SER A 20 -10.91 19.58 -6.40
CA SER A 20 -11.40 18.84 -5.24
C SER A 20 -11.63 17.36 -5.58
N GLU A 21 -12.26 17.08 -6.72
CA GLU A 21 -12.50 15.71 -7.19
C GLU A 21 -11.20 14.98 -7.51
N ARG A 22 -10.25 15.62 -8.18
CA ARG A 22 -8.92 15.07 -8.45
C ARG A 22 -8.19 14.71 -7.17
N ARG A 23 -8.17 15.61 -6.18
CA ARG A 23 -7.57 15.35 -4.86
C ARG A 23 -8.26 14.19 -4.15
N ARG A 24 -9.59 14.13 -4.19
CA ARG A 24 -10.39 13.03 -3.62
C ARG A 24 -10.04 11.69 -4.28
N ASN A 25 -10.01 11.63 -5.60
CA ASN A 25 -9.70 10.43 -6.37
C ASN A 25 -8.27 9.94 -6.09
N HIS A 26 -7.30 10.84 -6.07
CA HIS A 26 -5.93 10.53 -5.69
C HIS A 26 -5.83 9.90 -4.29
N ASN A 27 -6.53 10.47 -3.30
CA ASN A 27 -6.54 9.95 -1.93
C ASN A 27 -7.17 8.56 -1.82
N ILE A 28 -8.22 8.27 -2.61
CA ILE A 28 -8.86 6.96 -2.67
C ILE A 28 -7.88 5.93 -3.23
N LEU A 29 -7.25 6.21 -4.37
CA LEU A 29 -6.33 5.29 -5.04
C LEU A 29 -5.10 4.99 -4.17
N GLU A 30 -4.52 5.99 -3.53
CA GLU A 30 -3.37 5.76 -2.65
C GLU A 30 -3.77 5.02 -1.37
N ARG A 31 -5.00 5.20 -0.86
CA ARG A 31 -5.52 4.37 0.23
C ARG A 31 -5.64 2.91 -0.19
N GLN A 32 -6.18 2.64 -1.38
CA GLN A 32 -6.27 1.29 -1.92
C GLN A 32 -4.88 0.66 -2.07
N ARG A 33 -3.93 1.37 -2.69
CA ARG A 33 -2.54 0.92 -2.81
C ARG A 33 -1.92 0.57 -1.45
N ARG A 34 -2.13 1.39 -0.41
CA ARG A 34 -1.63 1.11 0.94
C ARG A 34 -2.29 -0.12 1.56
N ASN A 35 -3.58 -0.34 1.32
CA ASN A 35 -4.31 -1.51 1.80
C ASN A 35 -3.82 -2.80 1.12
N ASP A 36 -3.58 -2.76 -0.18
CA ASP A 36 -3.05 -3.89 -0.95
C ASP A 36 -1.63 -4.24 -0.50
N LEU A 37 -0.80 -3.22 -0.27
CA LEU A 37 0.54 -3.39 0.30
C LEU A 37 0.49 -3.98 1.71
N ARG A 38 -0.42 -3.48 2.57
CA ARG A 38 -0.63 -4.03 3.91
C ARG A 38 -1.04 -5.50 3.85
N SER A 39 -1.97 -5.85 2.96
CA SER A 39 -2.43 -7.23 2.77
C SER A 39 -1.28 -8.13 2.32
N SER A 40 -0.45 -7.68 1.36
CA SER A 40 0.76 -8.39 0.93
C SER A 40 1.72 -8.67 2.09
N PHE A 41 1.93 -7.71 3.01
CA PHE A 41 2.75 -7.89 4.20
C PHE A 41 2.16 -8.92 5.18
N LEU A 42 0.84 -8.90 5.38
CA LEU A 42 0.15 -9.87 6.24
C LEU A 42 0.25 -11.28 5.66
N THR A 43 -0.01 -11.43 4.36
CA THR A 43 0.18 -12.69 3.65
C THR A 43 1.62 -13.21 3.79
N LEU A 44 2.62 -12.34 3.59
CA LEU A 44 4.03 -12.75 3.75
C LEU A 44 4.32 -13.20 5.19
N ARG A 45 3.86 -12.45 6.21
CA ARG A 45 4.01 -12.82 7.62
C ARG A 45 3.47 -14.23 7.90
N ASP A 46 2.30 -14.56 7.34
CA ASP A 46 1.63 -15.84 7.56
C ASP A 46 2.39 -17.03 6.94
N HIS A 47 3.27 -16.77 5.96
CA HIS A 47 4.14 -17.78 5.36
C HIS A 47 5.50 -17.90 6.06
N VAL A 48 5.84 -17.02 7.01
CA VAL A 48 7.09 -17.06 7.77
C VAL A 48 6.85 -17.76 9.11
N PRO A 49 7.38 -18.99 9.34
CA PRO A 49 7.01 -19.81 10.51
C PRO A 49 7.23 -19.12 11.87
N GLU A 50 8.27 -18.30 11.99
CA GLU A 50 8.59 -17.55 13.22
C GLU A 50 7.59 -16.41 13.51
N LEU A 51 6.84 -15.96 12.51
CA LEU A 51 5.99 -14.76 12.60
C LEU A 51 4.49 -15.05 12.56
N VAL A 52 4.05 -16.26 12.22
CA VAL A 52 2.62 -16.63 12.09
C VAL A 52 1.81 -16.28 13.35
N LYS A 53 2.40 -16.43 14.55
CA LYS A 53 1.74 -16.12 15.82
C LYS A 53 1.96 -14.69 16.31
N ASN A 54 2.74 -13.88 15.58
CA ASN A 54 3.05 -12.50 15.94
C ASN A 54 2.27 -11.53 15.06
N GLU A 55 1.03 -11.26 15.42
CA GLU A 55 0.15 -10.41 14.62
C GLU A 55 0.66 -8.99 14.42
N LYS A 56 1.45 -8.48 15.38
CA LYS A 56 1.98 -7.12 15.43
C LYS A 56 3.42 -7.00 14.91
N ALA A 57 3.92 -8.00 14.19
CA ALA A 57 5.25 -7.96 13.60
C ALA A 57 5.45 -6.71 12.72
N ALA A 58 6.52 -5.96 12.97
CA ALA A 58 6.84 -4.77 12.19
C ALA A 58 7.24 -5.15 10.75
N LYS A 59 6.97 -4.27 9.76
CA LYS A 59 7.28 -4.50 8.33
C LYS A 59 8.74 -4.92 8.11
N VAL A 60 9.68 -4.22 8.73
CA VAL A 60 11.12 -4.53 8.62
C VAL A 60 11.46 -5.92 9.20
N VAL A 61 10.77 -6.34 10.25
CA VAL A 61 10.95 -7.67 10.85
C VAL A 61 10.41 -8.75 9.91
N ILE A 62 9.25 -8.53 9.29
CA ILE A 62 8.68 -9.44 8.28
C ILE A 62 9.67 -9.65 7.14
N LEU A 63 10.25 -8.58 6.59
CA LEU A 63 11.22 -8.68 5.50
C LEU A 63 12.49 -9.44 5.91
N LYS A 64 13.10 -9.09 7.04
CA LYS A 64 14.32 -9.75 7.53
C LYS A 64 14.10 -11.25 7.75
N LYS A 65 13.01 -11.61 8.42
CA LYS A 65 12.68 -13.01 8.74
C LYS A 65 12.27 -13.82 7.52
N ALA A 66 11.60 -13.22 6.53
CA ALA A 66 11.31 -13.88 5.26
C ALA A 66 12.60 -14.22 4.49
N THR A 67 13.56 -13.29 4.44
CA THR A 67 14.87 -13.51 3.82
C THR A 67 15.63 -14.62 4.53
N GLU A 68 15.75 -14.56 5.86
CA GLU A 68 16.39 -15.61 6.69
C GLU A 68 15.74 -16.98 6.45
N TYR A 69 14.41 -17.04 6.42
CA TYR A 69 13.68 -18.28 6.19
C TYR A 69 13.98 -18.88 4.81
N THR A 70 14.02 -18.05 3.77
CA THR A 70 14.30 -18.49 2.39
C THR A 70 15.72 -19.05 2.26
N ILE A 71 16.71 -18.33 2.79
CA ILE A 71 18.13 -18.76 2.79
C ILE A 71 18.27 -20.11 3.52
N ARG A 72 17.68 -20.23 4.72
CA ARG A 72 17.72 -21.48 5.49
C ARG A 72 17.05 -22.64 4.75
N LYS A 73 15.88 -22.39 4.14
CA LYS A 73 15.14 -23.40 3.38
C LYS A 73 15.96 -23.92 2.19
N MET A 74 16.67 -23.03 1.49
CA MET A 74 17.54 -23.40 0.37
C MET A 74 18.77 -24.19 0.83
N HIS A 75 19.49 -23.76 1.86
CA HIS A 75 20.65 -24.50 2.38
C HIS A 75 20.27 -25.90 2.89
N ASN A 76 19.13 -26.03 3.57
CA ASN A 76 18.64 -27.33 4.04
C ASN A 76 18.28 -28.27 2.87
N HIS A 77 17.78 -27.72 1.76
CA HIS A 77 17.48 -28.51 0.57
C HIS A 77 18.76 -28.99 -0.12
N GLU A 78 19.77 -28.14 -0.27
CA GLU A 78 21.08 -28.53 -0.82
C GLU A 78 21.80 -29.58 0.05
N ALA A 79 21.72 -29.44 1.38
CA ALA A 79 22.27 -30.43 2.31
C ALA A 79 21.54 -31.78 2.27
N CYS A 80 20.28 -31.81 1.85
CA CYS A 80 19.49 -33.03 1.72
C CYS A 80 19.73 -33.76 0.39
N ILE A 81 20.27 -33.07 -0.63
CA ILE A 81 20.55 -33.62 -1.96
C ILE A 81 21.99 -34.13 -2.09
N ARG A 82 22.91 -33.66 -1.24
CA ARG A 82 24.27 -34.21 -1.11
C ARG A 82 24.29 -35.47 -0.26
#